data_AF-X6C555-F1
#
_entry.id   AF-X6C555-F1
#
_cell.length_a   1.000
_cell.length_b   1.000
_cell.length_c   1.000
_cell.angle_alpha   90.00
_cell.angle_beta   90.00
_cell.angle_gamma   90.00
#
_symmetry.space_group_name_H-M   'P 1'
#
loop_
_entity.id
_entity.type
_entity.pdbx_description
1 polymer ?
#
loop_
_entity_poly.entity_id
_entity_poly.type
_entity_poly.pdbx_seq_one_letter_code
_entity_poly.pdbx_strand_id
1 'polypeptide(L)' 'MKTTATYDSEAGTFTIEKDKWRGTFSIADLPKWLHFYRQQQERYPAHAHSYGSDVEALEGLAVKLACGQ' A
#
# COMPACT_ATOMS: atom_id res chain seq x y z
N MET A 1 -7.50 11.74 -0.86
CA MET A 1 -7.35 10.98 -2.12
C MET A 1 -7.56 9.52 -1.74
N LYS A 2 -8.46 8.76 -2.38
CA LYS A 2 -8.73 7.38 -1.96
C LYS A 2 -7.76 6.44 -2.69
N THR A 3 -6.94 5.71 -1.95
CA THR A 3 -6.08 4.65 -2.48
C THR A 3 -6.79 3.31 -2.27
N THR A 4 -6.76 2.46 -3.28
CA THR A 4 -7.24 1.08 -3.21
C THR A 4 -6.06 0.15 -3.47
N ALA A 5 -5.86 -0.86 -2.63
CA ALA A 5 -4.86 -1.90 -2.85
C ALA A 5 -5.58 -3.23 -3.07
N THR A 6 -5.28 -3.86 -4.21
CA THR A 6 -5.86 -5.15 -4.62
C THR A 6 -4.74 -6.18 -4.68
N TYR A 7 -4.95 -7.36 -4.11
CA TYR A 7 -3.99 -8.47 -4.18
C TYR A 7 -4.43 -9.48 -5.22
N ASP A 8 -3.48 -9.92 -6.03
CA ASP A 8 -3.60 -11.00 -6.98
C ASP A 8 -2.79 -12.20 -6.46
N SER A 9 -3.51 -13.21 -5.96
CA SER A 9 -2.91 -14.41 -5.36
C SER A 9 -2.30 -15.34 -6.41
N GLU A 10 -2.77 -15.31 -7.65
CA GLU A 10 -2.25 -16.13 -8.74
C GLU A 10 -0.87 -15.65 -9.20
N ALA A 11 -0.67 -14.35 -9.32
CA ALA A 11 0.60 -13.74 -9.67
C ALA A 11 1.49 -13.45 -8.46
N GLY A 12 0.96 -13.45 -7.24
CA GLY A 12 1.69 -13.04 -6.03
C GLY A 12 2.05 -11.55 -6.05
N THR A 13 1.20 -10.72 -6.66
CA THR A 13 1.42 -9.28 -6.81
C THR A 13 0.27 -8.50 -6.19
N PHE A 14 0.54 -7.26 -5.82
CA PHE A 14 -0.50 -6.32 -5.42
C PHE A 14 -0.46 -5.10 -6.33
N THR A 15 -1.65 -4.61 -6.64
CA THR A 15 -1.85 -3.42 -7.44
C THR A 15 -2.39 -2.32 -6.54
N ILE A 16 -1.67 -1.20 -6.50
CA ILE A 16 -2.14 0.04 -5.88
C ILE A 16 -2.80 0.87 -6.97
N GLU A 17 -4.07 1.21 -6.79
CA GLU A 17 -4.81 2.12 -7.64
C GLU A 17 -5.16 3.41 -6.88
N LYS A 18 -4.82 4.52 -7.51
CA LYS A 18 -5.17 5.90 -7.16
C LYS A 18 -5.84 6.50 -8.39
N ASP A 19 -6.68 7.51 -8.18
CA ASP A 19 -7.45 8.25 -9.21
C ASP A 19 -6.94 8.15 -10.67
N LYS A 20 -5.67 8.52 -10.93
CA LYS A 20 -5.03 8.39 -12.26
C LYS A 20 -3.73 7.58 -12.27
N TRP A 21 -3.36 6.99 -11.13
CA TRP A 21 -2.09 6.28 -10.99
C TRP A 21 -2.35 4.85 -10.55
N ARG A 22 -1.80 3.90 -11.31
CA ARG A 22 -1.84 2.48 -10.98
C ARG A 22 -0.42 1.93 -11.02
N GLY A 23 -0.02 1.22 -9.96
CA GLY A 23 1.25 0.52 -9.89
C GLY A 23 1.06 -0.91 -9.41
N THR A 24 1.61 -1.88 -10.15
CA THR A 24 1.62 -3.29 -9.78
C THR A 24 3.00 -3.68 -9.27
N PHE A 25 3.05 -4.29 -8.09
CA PHE A 25 4.28 -4.62 -7.36
C PHE A 25 4.19 -6.03 -6.77
N SER A 26 5.33 -6.66 -6.52
CA SER A 26 5.37 -7.98 -5.89
C SER A 26 4.98 -7.92 -4.42
N ILE A 27 4.23 -8.91 -3.92
CA ILE A 27 3.82 -8.91 -2.51
C ILE A 27 4.98 -9.00 -1.52
N ALA A 28 6.11 -9.56 -1.96
CA ALA A 28 7.36 -9.56 -1.19
C ALA A 28 7.86 -8.13 -0.87
N ASP A 29 7.53 -7.13 -1.70
CA ASP A 29 7.90 -5.73 -1.47
C ASP A 29 6.89 -4.97 -0.58
N LEU A 30 5.74 -5.57 -0.24
CA LEU A 30 4.72 -4.94 0.60
C LEU A 30 5.27 -4.33 1.92
N PRO A 31 6.03 -5.07 2.75
CA PRO A 31 6.59 -4.50 3.98
C PRO A 31 7.58 -3.35 3.71
N LYS A 32 8.32 -3.41 2.59
CA LYS A 32 9.24 -2.35 2.17
C LYS A 32 8.49 -1.07 1.80
N TRP A 33 7.37 -1.20 1.07
CA TRP A 33 6.50 -0.07 0.73
C TRP A 33 5.86 0.56 1.96
N LEU A 34 5.36 -0.25 2.90
CA LEU A 34 4.81 0.25 4.17
C LEU A 34 5.83 1.04 4.96
N HIS A 35 7.05 0.51 5.10
CA HIS A 35 8.14 1.20 5.79
C HIS A 35 8.50 2.52 5.09
N PHE A 36 8.59 2.50 3.76
CA PHE A 36 8.88 3.69 2.97
C PHE A 36 7.83 4.79 3.19
N TYR A 37 6.54 4.48 3.06
CA TYR A 37 5.47 5.46 3.22
C TYR A 37 5.39 6.02 4.65
N ARG A 38 5.57 5.18 5.68
CA ARG A 38 5.66 5.65 7.07
C ARG A 38 6.83 6.61 7.27
N GLN A 39 8.00 6.28 6.74
CA GLN A 39 9.17 7.15 6.80
C GLN A 39 8.93 8.48 6.07
N GLN A 40 8.21 8.47 4.93
CA GLN A 40 7.80 9.70 4.24
C GLN A 40 6.81 10.53 5.06
N GLN A 41 5.87 9.91 5.78
CA GLN A 41 4.95 10.63 6.68
C GLN A 41 5.70 11.34 7.81
N GLU A 42 6.67 10.67 8.42
CA GLU A 42 7.50 11.26 9.48
C GLU A 42 8.37 12.41 8.95
N ARG A 43 8.92 12.25 7.75
CA ARG A 43 9.84 13.24 7.15
C ARG A 43 9.13 14.42 6.50
N TYR A 44 7.91 14.21 6.00
CA TYR A 44 7.11 15.21 5.29
C TYR A 44 5.70 15.29 5.87
N PRO A 45 5.54 15.85 7.09
CA PRO A 45 4.24 15.94 7.77
C PRO A 45 3.20 16.73 6.96
N ALA A 46 3.63 17.70 6.15
CA ALA A 46 2.76 18.46 5.25
C ALA A 46 2.05 17.59 4.19
N HIS A 47 2.63 16.44 3.83
CA HIS A 47 2.06 15.48 2.88
C HIS A 47 1.62 14.18 3.55
N ALA A 48 1.75 14.08 4.88
CA ALA A 48 1.42 12.86 5.63
C ALA A 48 -0.02 12.40 5.45
N HIS A 49 -0.95 13.35 5.26
CA HIS A 49 -2.36 13.07 4.98
C HIS A 49 -2.54 12.36 3.63
N SER A 50 -1.75 12.71 2.60
CA SER A 50 -1.82 12.03 1.30
C SER A 50 -1.29 10.60 1.36
N TYR A 51 -0.23 10.37 2.16
CA TYR A 51 0.33 9.03 2.36
C TYR A 51 -0.50 8.15 3.33
N GLY A 52 -1.35 8.76 4.17
CA GLY A 52 -2.20 8.03 5.12
C GLY A 52 -3.09 7.00 4.44
N SER A 53 -3.79 7.41 3.37
CA SER A 53 -4.61 6.48 2.59
C SER A 53 -3.81 5.37 1.91
N ASP A 54 -2.53 5.59 1.58
CA ASP A 54 -1.66 4.55 1.01
C ASP A 54 -1.29 3.52 2.06
N VAL A 55 -0.86 4.00 3.24
CA VAL A 55 -0.50 3.14 4.36
C VAL A 55 -1.72 2.33 4.81
N GLU A 56 -2.88 2.95 4.98
CA GLU A 56 -4.12 2.24 5.35
C GLU A 56 -4.51 1.15 4.34
N ALA A 57 -4.42 1.44 3.03
CA ALA A 57 -4.75 0.46 2.01
C ALA A 57 -3.77 -0.72 2.00
N LEU A 58 -2.46 -0.46 2.14
CA LEU A 58 -1.42 -1.48 2.16
C LEU A 58 -1.43 -2.29 3.45
N GLU A 59 -1.68 -1.68 4.61
CA GLU A 59 -1.85 -2.38 5.89
C GLU A 59 -3.10 -3.24 5.87
N GLY A 60 -4.22 -2.71 5.35
CA GLY A 60 -5.45 -3.49 5.17
C GLY A 60 -5.24 -4.71 4.27
N LEU A 61 -4.41 -4.57 3.22
CA LEU A 61 -4.00 -5.69 2.38
C LEU A 61 -3.14 -6.69 3.16
N ALA A 62 -2.12 -6.22 3.88
CA ALA A 62 -1.24 -7.06 4.68
C ALA A 62 -2.01 -7.88 5.73
N VAL A 63 -2.97 -7.25 6.41
CA VAL A 63 -3.85 -7.90 7.39
C VAL A 63 -4.71 -8.97 6.73
N LYS A 64 -5.32 -8.69 5.57
CA LYS A 64 -6.10 -9.68 4.81
C LYS A 64 -5.26 -10.89 4.42
N LEU A 65 -4.01 -10.67 4.01
CA LEU A 65 -3.09 -11.74 3.63
C LEU A 65 -2.61 -12.56 4.83
N ALA A 66 -2.31 -11.90 5.94
CA ALA A 66 -1.89 -12.56 7.17
C ALA A 66 -3.03 -13.35 7.84
N CYS A 67 -4.28 -12.88 7.71
CA CYS A 67 -5.45 -13.53 8.27
C CYS A 67 -5.96 -14.73 7.44
N GLY A 68 -5.34 -15.00 6.28
CA GLY A 68 -5.57 -16.22 5.51
C GLY A 68 -6.63 -16.05 4.41
N GLN A 69 -6.13 -16.13 3.19
CA GLN A 69 -6.83 -16.76 2.07
C GLN A 69 -6.08 -18.06 1.76
#